data_AF-A0A9N9IZG5-F1
#
_entry.id   AF-A0A9N9IZG5-F1
#
_cell.length_a   1.000
_cell.length_b   1.000
_cell.length_c   1.000
_cell.angle_alpha   90.00
_cell.angle_beta   90.00
_cell.angle_gamma   90.00
#
_symmetry.space_group_name_H-M   'P 1'
#
loop_
_entity.id
_entity.type
_entity.pdbx_description
1 polymer ?
#
loop_
_entity_poly.entity_id
_entity_poly.type
_entity_poly.pdbx_seq_one_letter_code
_entity_poly.pdbx_strand_id
1 'polypeptide(L)'
;VDQLQEVINKIKNQPNDRRIILNAWNPADLKEMALPPCPMFCQFYVSNPDPKTHTRSLSSILYQRSCDMGLGVPFNIASYALLTRMIAHVTGLLPGEFIHTMGDAHIYIDHIDALKVQLEREPRAFPQLEIKRKITDINDFRLEDFEIIGYQPYGKIKMNMSV
;
A
#
# COMPACT_ATOMS: atom_id res chain seq x y z
N VAL A 1 2.58 17.24 -13.39
CA VAL A 1 1.85 16.06 -13.90
C VAL A 1 1.08 15.46 -12.75
N ASP A 2 -0.22 15.28 -12.88
CA ASP A 2 -1.03 14.60 -11.86
C ASP A 2 -1.05 13.09 -12.15
N GLN A 3 -0.06 12.38 -11.62
CA GLN A 3 0.09 10.94 -11.85
C GLN A 3 -1.07 10.12 -11.27
N LEU A 4 -1.66 10.54 -10.14
CA LEU A 4 -2.74 9.79 -9.49
C LEU A 4 -4.02 9.86 -10.34
N GLN A 5 -4.36 11.05 -10.84
CA GLN A 5 -5.49 11.20 -11.75
C GLN A 5 -5.28 10.44 -13.06
N GLU A 6 -4.06 10.45 -13.62
CA GLU A 6 -3.72 9.66 -14.80
C GLU A 6 -3.84 8.15 -14.56
N VAL A 7 -3.40 7.65 -13.40
CA VAL A 7 -3.57 6.24 -12.99
C VAL A 7 -5.05 5.87 -12.96
N ILE A 8 -5.88 6.67 -12.29
CA ILE A 8 -7.33 6.42 -12.20
C ILE A 8 -7.97 6.44 -13.59
N ASN A 9 -7.58 7.40 -14.44
CA ASN A 9 -8.09 7.51 -15.80
C ASN A 9 -7.70 6.30 -16.67
N LYS A 10 -6.46 5.82 -16.57
CA LYS A 10 -6.01 4.61 -17.29
C LYS A 10 -6.74 3.38 -16.79
N ILE A 11 -6.93 3.22 -15.49
CA ILE A 11 -7.66 2.08 -14.93
C ILE A 11 -9.10 2.05 -15.47
N LYS A 12 -9.77 3.20 -15.57
CA LYS A 12 -11.15 3.27 -16.09
C LYS A 12 -11.24 3.04 -17.61
N ASN A 13 -10.33 3.64 -18.38
CA ASN A 13 -10.49 3.77 -19.84
C ASN A 13 -9.54 2.89 -20.65
N GLN A 14 -8.41 2.49 -20.08
CA GLN A 14 -7.35 1.68 -20.70
C GLN A 14 -6.84 0.62 -19.70
N PRO A 15 -7.72 -0.23 -19.12
CA PRO A 15 -7.38 -1.08 -17.98
C PRO A 15 -6.28 -2.11 -18.26
N ASN A 16 -6.02 -2.42 -19.54
CA ASN A 16 -4.97 -3.36 -19.95
C ASN A 16 -3.64 -2.64 -20.26
N ASP A 17 -3.55 -1.32 -20.04
CA ASP A 17 -2.32 -0.56 -20.17
C ASP A 17 -1.27 -1.11 -19.18
N ARG A 18 -0.06 -1.33 -19.69
CA ARG A 18 1.08 -1.85 -18.91
C ARG A 18 1.90 -0.73 -18.27
N ARG A 19 1.41 0.51 -18.32
CA ARG A 19 2.09 1.74 -17.88
C ARG A 19 1.25 2.53 -16.85
N ILE A 20 0.49 1.82 -16.03
CA ILE A 20 -0.28 2.40 -14.92
C ILE A 20 0.67 2.49 -13.71
N ILE A 21 1.44 3.58 -13.63
CA ILE A 21 2.55 3.75 -12.68
C ILE A 21 2.34 5.04 -11.89
N LEU A 22 2.61 4.99 -10.59
CA LEU A 22 2.74 6.13 -9.71
C LEU A 22 4.16 6.16 -9.15
N ASN A 23 4.93 7.22 -9.43
CA ASN A 23 6.34 7.33 -9.07
C ASN A 23 6.62 8.61 -8.26
N ALA A 24 7.27 8.46 -7.11
CA ALA A 24 7.75 9.56 -6.27
C ALA A 24 9.24 9.88 -6.51
N TRP A 25 9.99 8.99 -7.18
CA TRP A 25 11.41 9.19 -7.40
C TRP A 25 11.67 10.21 -8.53
N ASN A 26 12.04 11.43 -8.15
CA ASN A 26 12.45 12.50 -9.06
C ASN A 26 13.93 12.89 -8.84
N PRO A 27 14.86 12.44 -9.70
CA PRO A 27 16.29 12.78 -9.60
C PRO A 27 16.60 14.28 -9.54
N ALA A 28 15.81 15.12 -10.21
CA ALA A 28 16.03 16.56 -10.24
C ALA A 28 15.75 17.22 -8.88
N ASP A 29 14.84 16.64 -8.09
CA ASP A 29 14.36 17.21 -6.82
C ASP A 29 14.98 16.53 -5.59
N LEU A 30 15.78 15.48 -5.76
CA LEU A 30 16.31 14.69 -4.63
C LEU A 30 17.06 15.53 -3.59
N LYS A 31 17.71 16.61 -4.02
CA LYS A 31 18.48 17.51 -3.13
C LYS A 31 17.60 18.49 -2.35
N GLU A 32 16.36 18.71 -2.80
CA GLU A 32 15.40 19.61 -2.18
C GLU A 32 14.49 18.88 -1.17
N MET A 33 14.49 17.55 -1.18
CA MET A 33 13.68 16.71 -0.29
C MET A 33 14.36 16.53 1.06
N ALA A 34 13.62 16.73 2.16
CA ALA A 34 14.11 16.44 3.51
C ALA A 34 14.54 14.96 3.68
N LEU A 35 13.85 14.06 2.99
CA LEU A 35 14.23 12.64 2.88
C LEU A 35 13.81 12.11 1.50
N PRO A 36 14.71 11.49 0.73
CA PRO A 36 14.34 10.84 -0.53
C PRO A 36 13.30 9.73 -0.31
N PRO A 37 12.33 9.54 -1.23
CA PRO A 37 11.25 8.57 -1.05
C PRO A 37 11.77 7.15 -0.79
N CYS A 38 11.29 6.50 0.27
CA CYS A 38 11.60 5.10 0.54
C CYS A 38 10.76 4.18 -0.37
N PRO A 39 9.41 4.25 -0.36
CA PRO A 39 8.60 3.74 -1.47
C PRO A 39 8.87 4.58 -2.71
N MET A 40 9.51 4.01 -3.73
CA MET A 40 9.90 4.76 -4.92
C MET A 40 8.75 4.89 -5.89
N PHE A 41 8.16 3.76 -6.29
CA PHE A 41 7.06 3.71 -7.23
C PHE A 41 6.20 2.48 -7.00
N CYS A 42 4.94 2.54 -7.43
CA CYS A 42 4.11 1.37 -7.59
C CYS A 42 3.53 1.29 -9.01
N GLN A 43 3.28 0.08 -9.47
CA GLN A 43 2.58 -0.21 -10.71
C GLN A 43 1.27 -0.93 -10.38
N PHE A 44 0.21 -0.57 -11.07
CA PHE A 44 -1.10 -1.19 -10.95
C PHE A 44 -1.38 -2.11 -12.13
N TYR A 45 -2.19 -3.13 -11.89
CA TYR A 45 -2.62 -4.11 -12.87
C TYR A 45 -4.10 -4.41 -12.69
N VAL A 46 -4.88 -4.31 -13.77
CA VAL A 46 -6.29 -4.73 -13.78
C VAL A 46 -6.36 -6.15 -14.34
N SER A 47 -6.93 -7.07 -13.57
CA SER A 47 -7.08 -8.47 -13.98
C SER A 47 -7.94 -8.61 -15.23
N ASN A 48 -7.80 -9.76 -15.91
CA ASN A 48 -8.87 -10.23 -16.79
C ASN A 48 -10.15 -10.45 -15.97
N PRO A 49 -11.34 -10.34 -16.59
CA PRO A 49 -12.60 -10.67 -15.93
C PRO A 49 -12.58 -12.11 -15.41
N ASP A 50 -13.05 -12.31 -14.18
CA ASP A 50 -13.32 -13.64 -13.66
C ASP A 50 -14.33 -14.36 -14.56
N PRO A 51 -14.09 -15.62 -14.97
CA PRO A 51 -14.97 -16.32 -15.90
C PRO A 51 -16.39 -16.57 -15.39
N LYS A 52 -16.61 -16.53 -14.07
CA LYS A 52 -17.90 -16.82 -13.42
C LYS A 52 -18.62 -15.54 -13.00
N THR A 53 -17.91 -14.60 -12.38
CA THR A 53 -18.53 -13.38 -11.83
C THR A 53 -18.45 -12.18 -12.78
N HIS A 54 -17.63 -12.28 -13.84
CA HIS A 54 -17.28 -11.18 -14.75
C HIS A 54 -16.68 -9.94 -14.04
N THR A 55 -16.33 -10.07 -12.75
CA THR A 55 -15.68 -8.99 -11.99
C THR A 55 -14.20 -8.94 -12.33
N ARG A 56 -13.61 -7.76 -12.21
CA ARG A 56 -12.18 -7.53 -12.37
C ARG A 56 -11.61 -7.04 -11.04
N SER A 57 -10.34 -7.35 -10.79
CA SER A 57 -9.62 -6.89 -9.61
C SER A 57 -8.46 -5.96 -9.98
N LEU A 58 -8.12 -5.07 -9.06
CA LEU A 58 -6.96 -4.19 -9.13
C LEU A 58 -5.87 -4.71 -8.19
N SER A 59 -4.75 -5.13 -8.76
CA SER A 59 -3.54 -5.48 -8.02
C SER A 59 -2.52 -4.35 -8.11
N SER A 60 -1.57 -4.34 -7.17
CA SER A 60 -0.45 -3.39 -7.16
C SER A 60 0.85 -4.05 -6.77
N ILE A 61 1.93 -3.69 -7.45
CA ILE A 61 3.31 -4.00 -7.04
C ILE A 61 4.03 -2.72 -6.63
N LEU A 62 4.62 -2.71 -5.44
CA LEU A 62 5.40 -1.62 -4.88
C LEU A 62 6.90 -1.96 -4.96
N TYR A 63 7.74 -1.02 -5.37
CA TYR A 63 9.18 -1.09 -5.15
C TYR A 63 9.62 -0.08 -4.09
N GLN A 64 10.20 -0.58 -3.00
CA GLN A 64 10.72 0.22 -1.90
C GLN A 64 12.23 0.05 -1.80
N ARG A 65 13.01 1.13 -1.95
CA ARG A 65 14.48 1.05 -1.97
C ARG A 65 15.12 0.74 -0.63
N SER A 66 14.48 1.15 0.47
CA SER A 66 15.01 1.11 1.83
C SER A 66 13.85 0.80 2.77
N CYS A 67 13.96 -0.33 3.46
CA CYS A 67 12.87 -0.98 4.16
C CYS A 67 13.28 -1.25 5.61
N ASP A 68 12.96 -0.29 6.49
CA ASP A 68 12.99 -0.52 7.93
C ASP A 68 11.94 -1.56 8.27
N MET A 69 12.38 -2.78 8.58
CA MET A 69 11.51 -3.91 8.86
C MET A 69 10.75 -3.76 10.19
N GLY A 70 11.25 -2.96 11.12
CA GLY A 70 10.66 -2.77 12.44
C GLY A 70 9.53 -1.74 12.45
N LEU A 71 9.75 -0.58 11.82
CA LEU A 71 8.75 0.49 11.79
C LEU A 71 8.17 0.73 10.40
N GLY A 72 9.01 0.98 9.39
CA GLY A 72 8.54 1.45 8.08
C GLY A 72 7.66 0.43 7.34
N VAL A 73 8.12 -0.80 7.21
CA VAL A 73 7.48 -1.84 6.39
C VAL A 73 6.03 -2.15 6.81
N PRO A 74 5.71 -2.37 8.10
CA PRO A 74 4.32 -2.56 8.53
C PRO A 74 3.39 -1.42 8.10
N PHE A 75 3.85 -0.16 8.19
CA PHE A 75 3.08 1.00 7.73
C PHE A 75 2.96 1.05 6.21
N ASN A 76 4.03 0.73 5.48
CA ASN A 76 4.01 0.72 4.02
C ASN A 76 3.08 -0.36 3.47
N ILE A 77 3.03 -1.55 4.08
CA ILE A 77 2.09 -2.62 3.72
C ILE A 77 0.64 -2.11 3.86
N ALA A 78 0.29 -1.58 5.04
CA ALA A 78 -1.06 -1.08 5.28
C ALA A 78 -1.42 0.10 4.36
N SER A 79 -0.49 1.04 4.15
CA SER A 79 -0.69 2.23 3.33
C SER A 79 -0.96 1.90 1.87
N TYR A 80 -0.18 1.00 1.26
CA TYR A 80 -0.36 0.68 -0.16
C TYR A 80 -1.49 -0.31 -0.39
N ALA A 81 -1.79 -1.21 0.56
CA ALA A 81 -3.01 -2.00 0.52
C ALA A 81 -4.27 -1.12 0.58
N LEU A 82 -4.25 -0.08 1.42
CA LEU A 82 -5.31 0.92 1.51
C LEU A 82 -5.45 1.73 0.21
N LEU A 83 -4.34 2.24 -0.34
CA LEU A 83 -4.35 2.98 -1.61
C LEU A 83 -4.95 2.15 -2.75
N THR A 84 -4.52 0.89 -2.89
CA THR A 84 -5.06 -0.02 -3.91
C THR A 84 -6.54 -0.26 -3.71
N ARG A 85 -7.01 -0.42 -2.48
CA ARG A 85 -8.44 -0.53 -2.17
C ARG A 85 -9.22 0.74 -2.49
N MET A 86 -8.69 1.93 -2.18
CA MET A 86 -9.34 3.20 -2.49
C MET A 86 -9.47 3.40 -4.01
N ILE A 87 -8.41 3.13 -4.77
CA ILE A 87 -8.43 3.22 -6.24
C ILE A 87 -9.40 2.19 -6.83
N ALA A 88 -9.35 0.93 -6.36
CA ALA A 88 -10.28 -0.10 -6.78
C ALA A 88 -11.74 0.32 -6.55
N HIS A 89 -12.04 0.86 -5.37
CA HIS A 89 -13.36 1.38 -5.00
C HIS A 89 -13.86 2.47 -5.97
N VAL A 90 -13.09 3.54 -6.21
CA VAL A 90 -13.52 4.65 -7.09
C VAL A 90 -13.52 4.30 -8.58
N THR A 91 -12.97 3.14 -8.93
CA THR A 91 -12.96 2.60 -10.30
C THR A 91 -13.94 1.45 -10.49
N GLY A 92 -14.64 1.01 -9.43
CA GLY A 92 -15.61 -0.09 -9.49
C GLY A 92 -14.96 -1.48 -9.64
N LEU A 93 -13.72 -1.63 -9.20
CA LEU A 93 -12.97 -2.89 -9.20
C LEU A 93 -12.94 -3.52 -7.80
N LEU A 94 -12.72 -4.83 -7.76
CA LEU A 94 -12.40 -5.52 -6.50
C LEU A 94 -10.91 -5.31 -6.16
N PRO A 95 -10.53 -5.30 -4.88
CA PRO A 95 -9.12 -5.37 -4.52
C PRO A 95 -8.54 -6.74 -4.89
N GLY A 96 -7.39 -6.72 -5.56
CA GLY A 96 -6.60 -7.90 -5.92
C GLY A 96 -5.43 -8.10 -4.96
N GLU A 97 -4.25 -8.33 -5.53
CA GLU A 97 -3.03 -8.63 -4.79
C GLU A 97 -2.21 -7.37 -4.51
N PHE A 98 -1.54 -7.36 -3.36
CA PHE A 98 -0.48 -6.41 -3.06
C PHE A 98 0.85 -7.15 -3.00
N ILE A 99 1.79 -6.75 -3.86
CA ILE A 99 3.14 -7.31 -3.95
C ILE A 99 4.13 -6.24 -3.49
N HIS A 100 4.92 -6.54 -2.46
CA HIS A 100 5.92 -5.62 -1.91
C HIS A 100 7.33 -6.08 -2.27
N THR A 101 7.93 -5.41 -3.24
CA THR A 101 9.32 -5.61 -3.64
C THR A 101 10.23 -4.69 -2.83
N MET A 102 11.23 -5.28 -2.19
CA MET A 102 12.16 -4.58 -1.30
C MET A 102 13.57 -4.55 -1.89
N GLY A 103 14.23 -3.39 -1.81
CA GLY A 103 15.65 -3.21 -2.08
C GLY A 103 16.48 -3.57 -0.86
N ASP A 104 17.01 -2.56 -0.17
CA ASP A 104 17.69 -2.74 1.12
C ASP A 104 16.66 -2.97 2.24
N ALA A 105 16.46 -4.23 2.61
CA ALA A 105 15.67 -4.61 3.77
C ALA A 105 16.57 -4.81 4.99
N HIS A 106 16.36 -4.01 6.03
CA HIS A 106 17.23 -3.95 7.20
C HIS A 106 16.46 -3.83 8.51
N ILE A 107 17.17 -4.12 9.59
CA ILE A 107 16.71 -3.98 10.97
C ILE A 107 17.69 -3.06 11.69
N TYR A 108 17.19 -2.03 12.36
CA TYR A 108 18.01 -1.20 13.25
C TYR A 108 18.44 -2.00 14.49
N ILE A 109 19.68 -1.78 14.94
CA ILE A 109 20.28 -2.59 16.00
C ILE A 109 19.51 -2.49 17.32
N ASP A 110 18.94 -1.33 17.62
CA ASP A 110 18.12 -1.07 18.80
C ASP A 110 16.69 -1.63 18.69
N HIS A 111 16.31 -2.20 17.54
CA HIS A 111 15.04 -2.90 17.34
C HIS A 111 15.15 -4.42 17.50
N ILE A 112 16.37 -4.99 17.52
CA ILE A 112 16.58 -6.45 17.49
C ILE A 112 15.85 -7.16 18.62
N ASP A 113 15.99 -6.68 19.86
CA ASP A 113 15.37 -7.34 21.02
C ASP A 113 13.84 -7.22 20.99
N ALA A 114 13.33 -6.08 20.54
CA ALA A 114 11.90 -5.86 20.36
C ALA A 114 11.31 -6.79 19.29
N LEU A 115 12.03 -6.99 18.18
CA LEU A 115 11.62 -7.88 17.08
C LEU A 115 11.73 -9.36 17.46
N LYS A 116 12.71 -9.77 18.27
CA LYS A 116 12.76 -11.14 18.81
C LYS A 116 11.50 -11.48 19.61
N VAL A 117 11.02 -10.56 20.45
CA VAL A 117 9.74 -10.71 21.16
C VAL A 117 8.56 -10.80 20.19
N GLN A 118 8.61 -10.09 19.04
CA GLN A 118 7.57 -10.22 18.02
C GLN A 118 7.58 -11.60 17.36
N LEU A 119 8.76 -12.17 17.10
CA LEU A 119 8.92 -13.47 16.43
C LEU A 119 8.41 -14.65 17.28
N GLU A 120 8.31 -14.49 18.60
CA GLU A 120 7.71 -15.49 19.50
C GLU A 120 6.17 -15.51 19.44
N ARG A 121 5.53 -14.54 18.79
CA ARG A 121 4.08 -14.43 18.71
C ARG A 121 3.55 -15.15 17.47
N GLU A 122 2.67 -16.12 17.68
CA GLU A 122 1.97 -16.77 16.56
C GLU A 122 1.06 -15.76 15.81
N PRO A 123 1.19 -15.61 14.47
CA PRO A 123 0.32 -14.74 13.70
C PRO A 123 -1.16 -15.13 13.84
N ARG A 124 -2.02 -14.13 14.04
CA ARG A 124 -3.48 -14.29 14.01
C ARG A 124 -4.02 -13.95 12.63
N ALA A 125 -5.28 -14.31 12.37
CA ALA A 125 -5.97 -13.92 11.15
C ALA A 125 -5.92 -12.40 10.94
N PHE A 126 -5.72 -11.97 9.69
CA PHE A 126 -5.80 -10.56 9.32
C PHE A 126 -7.21 -10.00 9.56
N PRO A 127 -7.33 -8.70 9.88
CA PRO A 127 -8.62 -8.04 9.91
C PRO A 127 -9.19 -7.88 8.49
N GLN A 128 -10.46 -7.48 8.43
CA GLN A 128 -11.07 -7.02 7.19
C GLN A 128 -11.18 -5.49 7.20
N LEU A 129 -10.99 -4.87 6.04
CA LEU A 129 -11.21 -3.45 5.82
C LEU A 129 -12.47 -3.25 4.99
N GLU A 130 -13.43 -2.51 5.51
CA GLU A 130 -14.66 -2.10 4.83
C GLU A 130 -14.66 -0.60 4.55
N ILE A 131 -15.15 -0.22 3.37
CA ILE A 131 -15.39 1.18 2.98
C ILE A 131 -16.91 1.39 3.05
N LYS A 132 -17.37 2.07 4.10
CA LYS A 132 -18.80 2.18 4.44
C LYS A 132 -19.60 3.03 3.46
N ARG A 133 -18.95 3.99 2.81
CA ARG A 133 -19.60 4.96 1.93
C ARG A 133 -19.20 4.74 0.47
N LYS A 134 -20.18 4.82 -0.43
CA LYS A 134 -19.91 4.87 -1.87
C LYS A 134 -19.30 6.23 -2.25
N ILE A 135 -17.98 6.24 -2.36
CA ILE A 135 -17.17 7.36 -2.83
C ILE A 135 -16.84 7.22 -4.32
N THR A 136 -16.86 8.32 -5.07
CA THR A 136 -16.58 8.34 -6.53
C THR A 136 -15.32 9.13 -6.90
N ASP A 137 -14.83 9.99 -6.02
CA ASP A 137 -13.58 10.75 -6.18
C ASP A 137 -12.56 10.29 -5.12
N ILE A 138 -11.31 10.10 -5.54
CA ILE A 138 -10.23 9.64 -4.65
C ILE A 138 -9.91 10.64 -3.54
N ASN A 139 -10.24 11.92 -3.72
CA ASN A 139 -9.98 12.99 -2.76
C ASN A 139 -11.08 13.12 -1.69
N ASP A 140 -12.22 12.44 -1.87
CA ASP A 140 -13.38 12.57 -0.98
C ASP A 140 -13.37 11.59 0.21
N PHE A 141 -12.37 10.72 0.31
CA PHE A 141 -12.22 9.80 1.44
C PHE A 141 -11.92 10.53 2.74
N ARG A 142 -12.57 10.07 3.82
CA ARG A 142 -12.34 10.52 5.19
C ARG A 142 -12.09 9.34 6.10
N LEU A 143 -11.50 9.59 7.26
CA LEU A 143 -11.17 8.53 8.23
C LEU A 143 -12.41 7.72 8.62
N GLU A 144 -13.53 8.40 8.83
CA GLU A 144 -14.80 7.80 9.20
C GLU A 144 -15.42 6.90 8.12
N ASP A 145 -14.92 6.92 6.88
CA ASP A 145 -15.40 6.03 5.82
C ASP A 145 -14.83 4.61 5.93
N PHE A 146 -13.79 4.42 6.74
CA PHE A 146 -13.11 3.14 6.89
C PHE A 146 -13.52 2.45 8.19
N GLU A 147 -13.73 1.15 8.10
CA GLU A 147 -13.97 0.29 9.26
C GLU A 147 -13.04 -0.92 9.21
N ILE A 148 -12.32 -1.16 10.31
CA ILE A 148 -11.44 -2.32 10.45
C ILE A 148 -12.13 -3.33 11.36
N ILE A 149 -12.57 -4.43 10.77
CA ILE A 149 -13.35 -5.47 11.45
C ILE A 149 -12.43 -6.62 11.85
N GLY A 150 -12.51 -7.05 13.11
CA GLY A 150 -11.79 -8.22 13.61
C GLY A 150 -10.29 -7.99 13.86
N TYR A 151 -9.82 -6.75 14.00
CA TYR A 151 -8.41 -6.50 14.32
C TYR A 151 -8.10 -6.78 15.79
N GLN A 152 -7.44 -7.91 16.04
CA GLN A 152 -7.08 -8.36 17.39
C GLN A 152 -5.55 -8.56 17.52
N PRO A 153 -4.75 -7.49 17.45
CA PRO A 153 -3.31 -7.59 17.55
C PRO A 153 -2.84 -7.99 18.96
N TYR A 154 -1.58 -8.41 19.07
CA TYR A 154 -0.90 -8.49 20.37
C TYR A 154 -0.62 -7.08 20.93
N GLY A 155 -0.21 -7.00 22.19
CA GLY A 155 0.19 -5.74 22.82
C GLY A 155 1.29 -5.02 22.04
N LYS A 156 1.22 -3.68 22.02
CA LYS A 156 2.16 -2.81 21.31
C LYS A 156 3.61 -3.12 21.71
N ILE A 157 4.48 -3.24 20.71
CA ILE A 157 5.94 -3.28 20.89
C ILE A 157 6.47 -1.88 20.60
N LYS A 158 7.26 -1.32 21.52
CA LYS A 158 7.84 0.02 21.36
C LYS A 158 9.19 -0.11 20.65
N MET A 159 9.35 0.60 19.54
CA MET A 159 10.60 0.76 18.80
C MET A 159 10.82 2.26 18.56
N ASN A 160 12.05 2.73 18.68
CA ASN A 160 12.38 4.14 18.49
C ASN A 160 12.66 4.41 17.01
N MET A 161 12.25 5.56 16.50
CA MET A 161 12.65 5.98 15.17
C MET A 161 14.13 6.40 15.20
N SER A 162 14.93 5.87 14.28
CA SER A 162 16.29 6.35 14.05
C SER A 162 16.23 7.60 13.19
N VAL A 163 16.90 8.66 13.63
CA VAL A 163 17.04 9.93 12.91
C VAL A 163 18.25 9.86 11.99
#